data_AF-A0A7J2PNP8-F1
#
_entry.id   AF-A0A7J2PNP8-F1
#
_cell.length_a   1.000
_cell.length_b   1.000
_cell.length_c   1.000
_cell.angle_alpha   90.00
_cell.angle_beta   90.00
_cell.angle_gamma   90.00
#
_symmetry.space_group_name_H-M   'P 1'
#
loop_
_entity.id
_entity.type
_entity.pdbx_description
1 polymer ?
#
loop_
_entity_poly.entity_id
_entity_poly.type
_entity_poly.pdbx_seq_one_letter_code
_entity_poly.pdbx_strand_id
1 'polypeptide(L)'
;MLSHHPECENFEGHSLKCGRFKLCIGCFIGYPTAILAFLTIKIMNLSELFSSQVFLILSIVFLGTFFLSPLKLTENKRIKITQKFLIGLGTALLFNWIMERPYSRSKNLSTGFIVSYILLTILNVYHACGILSSCFKCETPLNWGICPGFCEIRERMRENKIDNFLIKFENLSYKLLERRRRKK
;
A
#
# COMPACT_ATOMS: atom_id res chain seq x y z
N MET A 1 -1.82 -9.86 -11.12
CA MET A 1 -2.44 -8.51 -10.99
C MET A 1 -2.11 -7.97 -9.60
N LEU A 2 -1.67 -6.71 -9.49
CA LEU A 2 -1.40 -6.06 -8.18
C LEU A 2 -2.53 -5.09 -7.77
N SER A 3 -3.54 -4.92 -8.62
CA SER A 3 -4.74 -4.14 -8.35
C SER A 3 -5.77 -5.00 -7.62
N HIS A 4 -6.27 -4.50 -6.48
CA HIS A 4 -7.20 -5.24 -5.62
C HIS A 4 -8.61 -5.39 -6.24
N HIS A 5 -9.01 -4.46 -7.10
CA HIS A 5 -10.22 -4.53 -7.94
C HIS A 5 -9.87 -4.04 -9.36
N PRO A 6 -9.34 -4.92 -10.22
CA PRO A 6 -8.79 -4.54 -11.53
C PRO A 6 -9.80 -3.89 -12.47
N GLU A 7 -11.09 -4.17 -12.32
CA GLU A 7 -12.14 -3.81 -13.29
C GLU A 7 -13.27 -2.96 -12.70
N CYS A 8 -13.19 -2.61 -11.42
CA CYS A 8 -14.22 -1.78 -10.80
C CYS A 8 -13.97 -0.30 -11.10
N GLU A 9 -14.96 0.38 -11.68
CA GLU A 9 -14.90 1.82 -12.03
C GLU A 9 -14.50 2.70 -10.83
N ASN A 10 -14.97 2.31 -9.63
CA ASN A 10 -14.63 2.98 -8.37
C ASN A 10 -13.14 2.91 -8.00
N PHE A 11 -12.33 2.10 -8.70
CA PHE A 11 -10.90 1.89 -8.43
C PHE A 11 -9.97 2.27 -9.59
N GLU A 12 -10.48 2.85 -10.69
CA GLU A 12 -9.65 3.21 -11.86
C GLU A 12 -8.50 4.18 -11.53
N GLY A 13 -8.71 5.08 -10.56
CA GLY A 13 -7.69 6.05 -10.12
C GLY A 13 -6.55 5.46 -9.26
N HIS A 14 -6.53 4.15 -9.01
CA HIS A 14 -5.58 3.48 -8.11
C HIS A 14 -4.53 2.64 -8.86
N SER A 15 -4.64 2.54 -10.19
CA SER A 15 -3.74 1.76 -11.03
C SER A 15 -3.11 2.61 -12.15
N LEU A 16 -1.90 2.21 -12.56
CA LEU A 16 -1.24 2.66 -13.78
C LEU A 16 -1.33 1.53 -14.81
N LYS A 17 -1.71 1.86 -16.04
CA LYS A 17 -1.59 0.94 -17.17
C LYS A 17 -0.20 1.11 -17.77
N CYS A 18 0.64 0.08 -17.69
CA CYS A 18 1.93 0.00 -18.38
C CYS A 18 1.86 -1.16 -19.38
N GLY A 19 1.67 -0.85 -20.67
CA GLY A 19 1.38 -1.86 -21.69
C GLY A 19 0.16 -2.70 -21.33
N ARG A 20 0.35 -4.03 -21.25
CA ARG A 20 -0.71 -4.99 -20.88
C ARG A 20 -0.91 -5.15 -19.36
N PHE A 21 -0.12 -4.48 -18.52
CA PHE A 21 -0.15 -4.65 -17.08
C PHE A 21 -0.87 -3.50 -16.36
N LYS A 22 -1.78 -3.83 -15.43
CA LYS A 22 -2.34 -2.90 -14.43
C LYS A 22 -1.54 -2.99 -13.13
N LEU A 23 -0.79 -1.93 -12.81
CA LEU A 23 0.11 -1.86 -11.66
C LEU A 23 -0.46 -0.92 -10.60
N CYS A 24 -0.37 -1.30 -9.32
CA CYS A 24 -0.78 -0.43 -8.21
C CYS A 24 0.20 0.75 -8.09
N ILE A 25 -0.29 1.99 -8.14
CA ILE A 25 0.52 3.21 -7.97
C ILE A 25 1.34 3.13 -6.68
N GLY A 26 0.72 2.63 -5.60
CA GLY A 26 1.38 2.49 -4.29
C GLY A 26 2.60 1.58 -4.34
N CYS A 27 2.43 0.34 -4.81
CA CYS A 27 3.48 -0.67 -4.81
C CYS A 27 4.56 -0.38 -5.86
N PHE A 28 4.16 0.08 -7.05
CA PHE A 28 5.08 0.29 -8.16
C PHE A 28 5.96 1.53 -8.00
N ILE A 29 5.54 2.51 -7.20
CA ILE A 29 6.33 3.71 -6.93
C ILE A 29 7.03 3.60 -5.59
N GLY A 30 6.30 3.24 -4.53
CA GLY A 30 6.83 3.24 -3.17
C GLY A 30 8.00 2.26 -2.98
N TYR A 31 7.84 0.99 -3.38
CA TYR A 31 8.88 -0.02 -3.13
C TYR A 31 10.15 0.20 -3.96
N PRO A 32 10.08 0.44 -5.28
CA PRO A 32 11.29 0.73 -6.04
C PRO A 32 11.99 1.99 -5.56
N THR A 33 11.24 3.04 -5.20
CA THR A 33 11.83 4.27 -4.64
C THR A 33 12.60 4.00 -3.36
N ALA A 34 12.01 3.25 -2.41
CA ALA A 34 12.69 2.91 -1.16
C ALA A 34 13.98 2.12 -1.39
N ILE A 35 13.97 1.14 -2.29
CA ILE A 35 15.14 0.33 -2.63
C ILE A 35 16.22 1.20 -3.27
N LEU A 36 15.87 1.95 -4.32
CA LEU A 36 16.81 2.81 -5.04
C LEU A 36 17.41 3.88 -4.14
N ALA A 37 16.61 4.50 -3.27
CA ALA A 37 17.08 5.50 -2.33
C ALA A 37 18.02 4.91 -1.28
N PHE A 38 17.71 3.73 -0.75
CA PHE A 38 18.60 3.02 0.17
C PHE A 38 19.95 2.72 -0.48
N LEU A 39 19.93 2.17 -1.71
CA LEU A 39 21.16 1.89 -2.46
C LEU A 39 21.94 3.16 -2.76
N THR A 40 21.28 4.25 -3.14
CA THR A 40 21.92 5.54 -3.40
C THR A 40 22.62 6.08 -2.17
N ILE A 41 21.97 6.05 -0.99
CA ILE A 41 22.56 6.47 0.28
C ILE A 41 23.84 5.67 0.59
N LYS A 42 23.82 4.35 0.34
CA LYS A 42 24.97 3.48 0.59
C LYS A 42 26.09 3.62 -0.43
N ILE A 43 25.79 3.71 -1.72
CA ILE A 43 26.79 3.80 -2.79
C ILE A 43 27.49 5.16 -2.76
N MET A 44 26.74 6.23 -2.49
CA MET A 44 27.29 7.59 -2.45
C MET A 44 27.80 8.00 -1.06
N ASN A 45 27.81 7.08 -0.08
CA ASN A 45 28.21 7.35 1.30
C ASN A 45 27.57 8.62 1.90
N LEU A 46 26.29 8.85 1.63
CA LEU A 46 25.61 10.08 2.10
C LEU A 46 25.61 10.21 3.63
N SER A 47 25.74 9.10 4.35
CA SER A 47 25.91 9.04 5.81
C SER A 47 27.17 9.76 6.31
N GLU A 48 28.18 9.97 5.46
CA GLU A 48 29.39 10.73 5.81
C GLU A 48 29.19 12.24 5.61
N LEU A 49 28.30 12.62 4.70
CA LEU A 49 28.02 14.02 4.35
C LEU A 49 26.93 14.65 5.23
N PHE A 50 26.00 13.84 5.72
CA PHE A 50 24.86 14.31 6.51
C PHE A 50 24.82 13.63 7.87
N SER A 51 24.43 14.37 8.91
CA SER A 51 24.25 13.78 10.23
C SER A 51 23.04 12.84 10.26
N SER A 52 23.10 11.81 11.09
CA SER A 52 22.00 10.86 11.27
C SER A 52 20.69 11.54 11.68
N GLN A 53 20.76 12.67 12.40
CA GLN A 53 19.60 13.48 12.77
C GLN A 53 18.87 14.05 11.54
N VAL A 54 19.60 14.46 10.50
CA VAL A 54 19.01 14.93 9.23
C VAL A 54 18.18 13.83 8.58
N PHE A 55 18.67 12.59 8.57
CA PHE A 55 17.93 11.44 8.04
C PHE A 55 16.63 11.19 8.81
N LEU A 56 16.66 11.30 10.14
CA LEU A 56 15.45 11.15 10.96
C LEU A 56 14.42 12.24 10.65
N ILE A 57 14.84 13.51 10.62
CA ILE A 57 13.95 14.65 10.37
C ILE A 57 13.31 14.53 8.99
N LEU A 58 14.11 14.29 7.95
CA LEU A 58 13.61 14.13 6.58
C LEU A 58 12.70 12.89 6.45
N SER A 59 13.04 11.80 7.14
CA SER A 59 12.16 10.63 7.24
C SER A 59 10.78 11.01 7.76
N ILE A 60 10.71 11.72 8.89
CA ILE A 60 9.43 12.12 9.50
C ILE A 60 8.64 13.03 8.56
N VAL A 61 9.29 14.03 7.95
CA VAL A 61 8.64 14.95 7.00
C VAL A 61 8.08 14.20 5.80
N PHE A 62 8.87 13.32 5.18
CA PHE A 62 8.46 12.60 3.99
C PHE A 62 7.41 11.53 4.27
N LEU A 63 7.52 10.78 5.37
CA LEU A 63 6.49 9.83 5.80
C LEU A 63 5.20 10.56 6.20
N GLY A 64 5.30 11.76 6.78
CA GLY A 64 4.18 12.63 7.13
C GLY A 64 3.30 13.00 5.93
N THR A 65 3.82 12.95 4.70
CA THR A 65 3.00 13.14 3.48
C THR A 65 1.86 12.13 3.36
N PHE A 66 1.89 11.03 4.12
CA PHE A 66 0.76 10.11 4.25
C PHE A 66 -0.57 10.81 4.61
N PHE A 67 -0.52 11.88 5.42
CA PHE A 67 -1.69 12.67 5.80
C PHE A 67 -2.37 13.41 4.63
N LEU A 68 -1.73 13.51 3.46
CA LEU A 68 -2.38 14.01 2.25
C LEU A 68 -3.54 13.09 1.79
N SER A 69 -3.50 11.79 2.11
CA SER A 69 -4.55 10.83 1.75
C SER A 69 -5.88 11.10 2.45
N PRO A 70 -5.96 11.18 3.81
CA PRO A 70 -7.21 11.48 4.49
C PRO A 70 -7.76 12.88 4.15
N LEU A 71 -6.91 13.84 3.76
CA LEU A 71 -7.31 15.17 3.29
C LEU A 71 -7.86 15.18 1.86
N LYS A 72 -7.97 14.02 1.19
CA LYS A 72 -8.44 13.85 -0.20
C LYS A 72 -7.61 14.57 -1.27
N LEU A 73 -6.44 15.11 -0.91
CA LEU A 73 -5.53 15.77 -1.86
C LEU A 73 -4.92 14.78 -2.86
N THR A 74 -4.92 13.49 -2.53
CA THR A 74 -4.39 12.41 -3.38
C THR A 74 -5.39 11.94 -4.44
N GLU A 75 -6.57 12.56 -4.57
CA GLU A 75 -7.44 12.38 -5.74
C GLU A 75 -6.71 12.82 -7.04
N ASN A 76 -5.87 13.86 -6.95
CA ASN A 76 -4.96 14.22 -8.02
C ASN A 76 -3.86 13.15 -8.15
N LYS A 77 -3.79 12.49 -9.32
CA LYS A 77 -2.81 11.43 -9.63
C LYS A 77 -1.36 11.88 -9.42
N ARG A 78 -1.01 13.13 -9.76
CA ARG A 78 0.36 13.65 -9.58
C ARG A 78 0.73 13.77 -8.09
N ILE A 79 -0.20 14.27 -7.28
CA ILE A 79 -0.01 14.36 -5.82
C ILE A 79 0.12 12.95 -5.23
N LYS A 80 -0.72 12.00 -5.66
CA LYS A 80 -0.64 10.59 -5.23
C LYS A 80 0.73 9.96 -5.57
N ILE A 81 1.22 10.16 -6.79
CA ILE A 81 2.53 9.66 -7.23
C ILE A 81 3.65 10.27 -6.39
N THR A 82 3.66 11.60 -6.25
CA THR A 82 4.67 12.34 -5.47
C THR A 82 4.68 11.89 -4.02
N GLN A 83 3.50 11.73 -3.42
CA GLN A 83 3.36 11.22 -2.06
C GLN A 83 3.96 9.80 -1.92
N LYS A 84 3.69 8.89 -2.86
CA LYS A 84 4.24 7.52 -2.80
C LYS A 84 5.76 7.50 -2.97
N PHE A 85 6.30 8.39 -3.82
CA PHE A 85 7.74 8.59 -3.96
C PHE A 85 8.35 9.12 -2.64
N LEU A 86 7.79 10.17 -2.05
CA LEU A 86 8.27 10.73 -0.78
C LEU A 86 8.19 9.69 0.36
N ILE A 87 7.10 8.93 0.47
CA ILE A 87 7.00 7.83 1.46
C ILE A 87 8.12 6.80 1.26
N GLY A 88 8.43 6.45 0.01
CA GLY A 88 9.56 5.57 -0.33
C GLY A 88 10.91 6.14 0.14
N LEU A 89 11.18 7.42 -0.14
CA LEU A 89 12.37 8.11 0.35
C LEU A 89 12.44 8.14 1.87
N GLY A 90 11.34 8.53 2.54
CA GLY A 90 11.27 8.61 3.99
C GLY A 90 11.52 7.25 4.65
N THR A 91 11.03 6.17 4.05
CA THR A 91 11.27 4.80 4.51
C THR A 91 12.77 4.43 4.43
N ALA A 92 13.43 4.77 3.31
CA ALA A 92 14.86 4.51 3.15
C ALA A 92 15.73 5.31 4.14
N LEU A 93 15.37 6.57 4.39
CA LEU A 93 16.04 7.43 5.37
C LEU A 93 15.84 6.93 6.79
N LEU A 94 14.61 6.53 7.15
CA LEU A 94 14.30 5.96 8.46
C LEU A 94 15.13 4.70 8.71
N PHE A 95 15.19 3.81 7.72
CA PHE A 95 15.95 2.58 7.83
C PHE A 95 17.45 2.86 7.99
N ASN A 96 18.02 3.81 7.23
CA ASN A 96 19.42 4.21 7.39
C ASN A 96 19.70 4.78 8.79
N TRP A 97 18.82 5.67 9.29
CA TRP A 97 18.94 6.22 10.64
C TRP A 97 18.93 5.12 11.72
N ILE A 98 18.04 4.11 11.60
CA ILE A 98 18.01 2.96 12.52
C ILE A 98 19.33 2.19 12.45
N MET A 99 19.88 1.99 11.24
CA MET A 99 21.11 1.22 11.05
C MET A 99 22.37 1.91 11.61
N GLU A 100 22.37 3.23 11.74
CA GLU A 100 23.48 4.04 12.28
C GLU A 100 23.47 4.15 13.81
N ARG A 101 22.46 3.59 14.49
CA ARG A 101 22.40 3.60 15.95
C ARG A 101 23.59 2.82 16.55
N PRO A 102 24.13 3.25 17.72
CA PRO A 102 25.28 2.63 18.37
C PRO A 102 24.93 1.31 19.08
N TYR A 103 24.17 0.44 18.41
CA TYR A 103 23.87 -0.92 18.86
C TYR A 103 24.52 -1.93 17.89
N SER A 104 24.51 -3.21 18.25
CA SER A 104 24.96 -4.26 17.34
C SER A 104 24.09 -4.30 16.08
N ARG A 105 24.69 -4.66 14.94
CA ARG A 105 24.00 -4.73 13.64
C ARG A 105 22.71 -5.56 13.68
N SER A 106 22.73 -6.67 14.43
CA SER A 106 21.56 -7.54 14.64
C SER A 106 20.41 -6.82 15.37
N LYS A 107 20.73 -6.03 16.41
CA LYS A 107 19.74 -5.23 17.13
C LYS A 107 19.14 -4.16 16.22
N ASN A 108 19.96 -3.44 15.45
CA ASN A 108 19.48 -2.43 14.51
C ASN A 108 18.57 -3.04 13.44
N LEU A 109 18.94 -4.18 12.85
CA LEU A 109 18.08 -4.90 11.88
C LEU A 109 16.75 -5.33 12.50
N SER A 110 16.78 -5.88 13.72
CA SER A 110 15.57 -6.28 14.45
C SER A 110 14.66 -5.08 14.71
N THR A 111 15.22 -3.94 15.16
CA THR A 111 14.48 -2.69 15.32
C THR A 111 13.91 -2.21 13.99
N GLY A 112 14.68 -2.24 12.92
CA GLY A 112 14.23 -1.86 11.57
C GLY A 112 13.06 -2.71 11.09
N PHE A 113 13.11 -4.02 11.33
CA PHE A 113 12.02 -4.94 11.01
C PHE A 113 10.76 -4.64 11.82
N ILE A 114 10.88 -4.47 13.13
CA ILE A 114 9.74 -4.16 14.03
C ILE A 114 9.08 -2.83 13.62
N VAL A 115 9.86 -1.77 13.43
CA VAL A 115 9.35 -0.45 13.03
C VAL A 115 8.65 -0.55 11.66
N SER A 116 9.27 -1.22 10.69
CA SER A 116 8.68 -1.40 9.36
C SER A 116 7.39 -2.21 9.42
N TYR A 117 7.34 -3.28 10.23
CA TYR A 117 6.15 -4.10 10.43
C TYR A 117 4.98 -3.29 11.00
N ILE A 118 5.24 -2.47 12.04
CA ILE A 118 4.23 -1.60 12.64
C ILE A 118 3.70 -0.60 11.61
N LEU A 119 4.58 0.10 10.90
CA LEU A 119 4.19 1.09 9.88
C LEU A 119 3.38 0.46 8.74
N LEU A 120 3.83 -0.69 8.22
CA LEU A 120 3.11 -1.44 7.19
C LEU A 120 1.74 -1.92 7.69
N THR A 121 1.65 -2.36 8.95
CA THR A 121 0.38 -2.78 9.55
C THR A 121 -0.61 -1.63 9.60
N ILE A 122 -0.19 -0.46 10.11
CA ILE A 122 -1.04 0.75 10.16
C ILE A 122 -1.51 1.14 8.76
N LEU A 123 -0.59 1.16 7.80
CA LEU A 123 -0.88 1.50 6.40
C LEU A 123 -1.88 0.52 5.76
N ASN A 124 -1.67 -0.79 5.99
CA ASN A 124 -2.53 -1.84 5.46
C ASN A 124 -3.93 -1.80 6.08
N VAL A 125 -4.04 -1.55 7.38
CA VAL A 125 -5.33 -1.37 8.06
C VAL A 125 -6.06 -0.16 7.49
N TYR A 126 -5.39 0.98 7.34
CA TYR A 126 -5.99 2.17 6.72
C TYR A 126 -6.51 1.89 5.30
N HIS A 127 -5.69 1.25 4.47
CA HIS A 127 -6.08 0.88 3.10
C HIS A 127 -7.23 -0.12 3.07
N ALA A 128 -7.22 -1.13 3.94
CA ALA A 128 -8.31 -2.09 4.07
C ALA A 128 -9.62 -1.40 4.47
N CYS A 129 -9.58 -0.49 5.44
CA CYS A 129 -10.75 0.32 5.82
C CYS A 129 -11.28 1.17 4.66
N GLY A 130 -10.39 1.79 3.88
CA GLY A 130 -10.76 2.56 2.69
C GLY A 130 -11.42 1.71 1.59
N ILE A 131 -10.86 0.53 1.32
CA ILE A 131 -11.41 -0.44 0.36
C ILE A 131 -12.79 -0.90 0.84
N LEU A 132 -12.92 -1.31 2.10
CA LEU A 132 -14.19 -1.73 2.68
C LEU A 132 -15.22 -0.62 2.57
N SER A 133 -14.88 0.61 2.98
CA SER A 133 -15.76 1.78 2.89
C SER A 133 -16.28 2.02 1.48
N SER A 134 -15.42 1.88 0.46
CA SER A 134 -15.78 2.02 -0.95
C SER A 134 -16.66 0.85 -1.42
N CYS A 135 -16.30 -0.38 -1.06
CA CYS A 135 -17.03 -1.60 -1.41
C CYS A 135 -18.46 -1.61 -0.82
N PHE A 136 -18.65 -1.10 0.39
CA PHE A 136 -19.98 -0.98 1.00
C PHE A 136 -20.91 0.02 0.29
N LYS A 137 -20.40 0.84 -0.64
CA LYS A 137 -21.20 1.77 -1.45
C LYS A 137 -21.51 1.22 -2.85
N CYS A 138 -20.94 0.07 -3.22
CA CYS A 138 -21.20 -0.56 -4.52
C CYS A 138 -22.56 -1.26 -4.56
N GLU A 139 -23.04 -1.57 -5.77
CA GLU A 139 -24.28 -2.31 -6.01
C GLU A 139 -24.25 -3.74 -5.45
N THR A 140 -23.07 -4.38 -5.46
CA THR A 140 -22.86 -5.74 -4.93
C THR A 140 -21.88 -5.73 -3.74
N PRO A 141 -22.24 -5.15 -2.58
CA PRO A 141 -21.31 -4.90 -1.50
C PRO A 141 -20.81 -6.21 -0.88
N LEU A 142 -19.49 -6.41 -0.90
CA LEU A 142 -18.79 -7.61 -0.40
C LEU A 142 -19.29 -8.95 -0.98
N ASN A 143 -19.99 -8.93 -2.12
CA ASN A 143 -20.38 -10.15 -2.82
C ASN A 143 -19.32 -10.49 -3.88
N TRP A 144 -18.25 -11.13 -3.44
CA TRP A 144 -17.06 -11.42 -4.25
C TRP A 144 -17.36 -12.37 -5.42
N GLY A 145 -18.30 -13.31 -5.26
CA GLY A 145 -18.67 -14.29 -6.28
C GLY A 145 -19.22 -13.66 -7.55
N ILE A 146 -19.95 -12.53 -7.44
CA ILE A 146 -20.56 -11.82 -8.58
C ILE A 146 -19.99 -10.42 -8.82
N CYS A 147 -19.07 -9.94 -7.97
CA CYS A 147 -18.55 -8.58 -8.06
C CYS A 147 -17.98 -8.27 -9.47
N PRO A 148 -18.41 -7.19 -10.12
CA PRO A 148 -17.95 -6.86 -11.48
C PRO A 148 -16.44 -6.57 -11.54
N GLY A 149 -15.83 -6.20 -10.42
CA GLY A 149 -14.38 -5.98 -10.32
C GLY A 149 -13.51 -7.23 -10.51
N PHE A 150 -14.10 -8.43 -10.59
CA PHE A 150 -13.41 -9.72 -10.76
C PHE A 150 -13.92 -10.51 -11.99
N CYS A 151 -14.54 -9.85 -12.97
CA CYS A 151 -15.07 -10.53 -14.17
C CYS A 151 -13.97 -11.28 -14.94
N GLU A 152 -12.89 -10.62 -15.34
CA GLU A 152 -11.79 -11.26 -16.09
C GLU A 152 -11.16 -12.41 -15.29
N ILE A 153 -11.04 -12.25 -13.97
CA ILE A 153 -10.51 -13.30 -13.10
C ILE A 153 -11.44 -14.53 -13.11
N ARG A 154 -12.76 -14.33 -12.99
CA ARG A 154 -13.74 -15.42 -13.05
C ARG A 154 -13.82 -16.08 -14.42
N GLU A 155 -13.71 -15.32 -15.50
CA GLU A 155 -13.66 -15.85 -16.86
C GLU A 155 -12.45 -16.77 -17.02
N ARG A 156 -11.27 -16.32 -16.62
CA ARG A 156 -10.06 -17.17 -16.63
C ARG A 156 -10.20 -18.40 -15.74
N MET A 157 -10.84 -18.30 -14.58
CA MET A 157 -11.14 -19.47 -13.74
C MET A 157 -12.02 -20.48 -14.48
N ARG A 158 -13.08 -20.02 -15.14
CA ARG A 158 -14.00 -20.86 -15.92
C ARG A 158 -13.28 -21.53 -17.10
N GLU A 159 -12.47 -20.78 -17.84
CA GLU A 159 -11.65 -21.31 -18.94
C GLU A 159 -10.70 -22.41 -18.49
N ASN A 160 -10.11 -22.27 -17.29
CA ASN A 160 -9.15 -23.21 -16.74
C ASN A 160 -9.79 -24.28 -15.83
N LYS A 161 -11.13 -24.38 -15.78
CA LYS A 161 -11.88 -25.32 -14.91
C LYS A 161 -11.49 -25.23 -13.43
N ILE A 162 -11.20 -24.02 -12.96
CA ILE A 162 -10.89 -23.73 -11.55
C ILE A 162 -12.18 -23.31 -10.87
N ASP A 163 -12.49 -23.91 -9.72
CA ASP A 163 -13.64 -23.52 -8.90
C ASP A 163 -13.56 -22.05 -8.48
N ASN A 164 -14.71 -21.37 -8.50
CA ASN A 164 -14.82 -19.99 -8.04
C ASN A 164 -14.62 -19.91 -6.51
N PHE A 165 -13.37 -19.86 -6.08
CA PHE A 165 -13.03 -19.77 -4.66
C PHE A 165 -13.42 -18.43 -4.03
N LEU A 166 -13.79 -17.42 -4.82
CA LEU A 166 -14.24 -16.12 -4.29
C LEU A 166 -15.50 -16.26 -3.44
N ILE A 167 -16.34 -17.24 -3.75
CA ILE A 167 -17.56 -17.58 -3.00
C ILE A 167 -17.22 -17.98 -1.55
N LYS A 168 -16.04 -18.55 -1.31
CA LYS A 168 -15.62 -18.96 0.05
C LYS A 168 -15.50 -17.78 1.01
N PHE A 169 -15.34 -16.56 0.50
CA PHE A 169 -15.26 -15.34 1.31
C PHE A 169 -16.63 -14.73 1.65
N GLU A 170 -17.73 -15.25 1.09
CA GLU A 170 -19.07 -14.67 1.27
C GLU A 170 -19.59 -14.85 2.70
N ASN A 171 -19.29 -15.96 3.37
CA ASN A 171 -19.68 -16.19 4.77
C ASN A 171 -19.10 -15.13 5.72
N LEU A 172 -17.84 -14.75 5.54
CA LEU A 172 -17.21 -13.66 6.30
C LEU A 172 -17.86 -12.32 5.94
N SER A 173 -18.12 -12.12 4.65
CA SER A 173 -18.73 -10.90 4.10
C SER A 173 -20.13 -10.64 4.65
N TYR A 174 -20.96 -11.68 4.75
CA TYR A 174 -22.29 -11.61 5.34
C TYR A 174 -22.24 -11.18 6.81
N LYS A 175 -21.35 -11.78 7.61
CA LYS A 175 -21.15 -11.38 9.02
C LYS A 175 -20.72 -9.91 9.16
N LEU A 176 -19.89 -9.42 8.25
CA LEU A 176 -19.45 -8.02 8.23
C LEU A 176 -20.59 -7.06 7.83
N LEU A 177 -21.40 -7.43 6.83
CA LEU A 177 -22.59 -6.66 6.43
C LEU A 177 -23.62 -6.57 7.56
N GLU A 178 -23.88 -7.68 8.24
CA GLU A 178 -24.83 -7.73 9.35
C GLU A 178 -24.40 -6.85 10.52
N ARG A 179 -23.10 -6.92 10.92
CA ARG A 179 -22.53 -6.03 11.94
C ARG A 179 -22.64 -4.56 11.57
N ARG A 180 -22.48 -4.20 10.29
CA ARG A 180 -22.62 -2.82 9.82
C ARG A 180 -24.07 -2.34 9.82
N ARG A 181 -25.03 -3.20 9.47
CA ARG A 181 -26.46 -2.90 9.56
C ARG A 181 -26.90 -2.64 10.99
N ARG A 182 -26.42 -3.42 11.97
CA ARG A 182 -26.72 -3.22 13.41
C ARG A 182 -26.12 -1.94 14.02
N LYS A 183 -25.18 -1.28 13.34
CA LYS A 183 -24.54 -0.04 13.79
C LYS A 183 -25.12 1.22 13.12
N LYS A 184 -26.00 1.07 12.15
CA LYS A 184 -26.79 2.16 11.54
C LYS A 184 -28.13 2.25 12.24
#